data_AF-A0A6G3MGJ8-F1
#
_entry.id   AF-A0A6G3MGJ8-F1
#
_cell.length_a   1.000
_cell.length_b   1.000
_cell.length_c   1.000
_cell.angle_alpha   90.00
_cell.angle_beta   90.00
_cell.angle_gamma   90.00
#
_symmetry.space_group_name_H-M   'P 1'
#
loop_
_entity.id
_entity.type
_entity.pdbx_description
1 polymer ?
#
loop_
_entity_poly.entity_id
_entity_poly.type
_entity_poly.pdbx_seq_one_letter_code
_entity_poly.pdbx_strand_id
1 'polypeptide(L)'
;LIGLMVKTVKDSISGEFTSPTNPCGLLLLDLVGRGHCIIAFLTELSTQIPPIFLFDTEEIQLKYNQVIINFDYFKNESHYDDLITNNQELSNIAEDLQKSYSSMLVRFYHTLESILRLILAFKEFFKNIYDGVYSPINFNSLICNKEGKQLISEALFLCGFLLIYIDMKFTGNVRERLLVAYHRFCFSQQSSELTSELVFKFFRSTGAIFDTNYYIIQRPDNYPEKYFSRTEFPQNPIDSIIDILRIDDLYSQVSSRKYIIGFNLSLL
;
A
#
# COMPACT_ATOMS: atom_id res chain seq x y z
N LEU A 1 44.45 -20.38 9.84
CA LEU A 1 44.26 -19.07 10.51
C LEU A 1 43.42 -18.11 9.66
N ILE A 2 43.77 -17.85 8.39
CA ILE A 2 42.97 -16.98 7.49
C ILE A 2 41.54 -17.52 7.23
N GLY A 3 41.37 -18.84 7.08
CA GLY A 3 40.04 -19.45 6.88
C GLY A 3 39.12 -19.49 8.12
N LEU A 4 39.67 -19.30 9.33
CA LEU A 4 38.88 -19.21 10.57
C LEU A 4 38.37 -17.78 10.80
N MET A 5 39.14 -16.77 10.41
CA MET A 5 38.71 -15.36 10.46
C MET A 5 37.63 -15.03 9.43
N VAL A 6 37.63 -15.66 8.25
CA VAL A 6 36.56 -15.46 7.25
C VAL A 6 35.25 -16.10 7.70
N LYS A 7 35.30 -17.19 8.48
CA LYS A 7 34.09 -17.83 9.05
C LYS A 7 33.47 -16.99 10.16
N THR A 8 34.26 -16.46 11.08
CA THR A 8 33.74 -15.59 12.15
C THR A 8 33.15 -14.28 11.63
N VAL A 9 33.66 -13.71 10.53
CA VAL A 9 33.07 -12.50 9.90
C VAL A 9 31.78 -12.83 9.14
N LYS A 10 31.66 -14.03 8.56
CA LYS A 10 30.43 -14.45 7.87
C LYS A 10 29.31 -14.83 8.86
N ASP A 11 29.67 -15.40 10.00
CA ASP A 11 28.73 -15.87 11.01
C ASP A 11 28.32 -14.77 12.00
N SER A 12 29.09 -13.68 12.14
CA SER A 12 28.73 -12.52 12.96
C SER A 12 27.70 -11.58 12.29
N ILE A 13 27.47 -11.71 10.97
CA ILE A 13 26.60 -10.80 10.21
C ILE A 13 25.19 -11.39 9.98
N SER A 14 25.01 -12.69 10.22
CA SER A 14 23.77 -13.42 9.86
C SER A 14 22.70 -13.49 10.95
N GLY A 15 22.91 -12.88 12.12
CA GLY A 15 21.89 -12.81 13.19
C GLY A 15 21.83 -11.47 13.93
N GLU A 16 22.61 -10.47 13.50
CA GLU A 16 22.70 -9.16 14.17
C GLU A 16 21.95 -8.05 13.44
N PHE A 17 21.47 -8.26 12.20
CA PHE A 17 20.88 -7.17 11.43
C PHE A 17 19.53 -6.72 12.02
N THR A 18 18.68 -7.66 12.44
CA THR A 18 17.43 -7.34 13.15
C THR A 18 17.59 -7.25 14.68
N SER A 19 18.82 -7.14 15.17
CA SER A 19 19.06 -7.02 16.61
C SER A 19 18.53 -5.69 17.15
N PRO A 20 18.16 -5.60 18.44
CA PRO A 20 17.65 -4.36 19.03
C PRO A 20 18.66 -3.21 19.02
N THR A 21 19.93 -3.49 18.74
CA THR A 21 21.02 -2.52 18.66
C THR A 21 21.22 -1.95 17.26
N ASN A 22 20.55 -2.49 16.24
CA ASN A 22 20.64 -2.00 14.86
C ASN A 22 19.37 -1.23 14.45
N PRO A 23 19.36 0.12 14.56
CA PRO A 23 18.19 0.91 14.22
C PRO A 23 17.78 0.83 12.73
N CYS A 24 18.74 0.58 11.83
CA CYS A 24 18.46 0.44 10.39
C CYS A 24 17.63 -0.82 10.12
N GLY A 25 18.05 -1.95 10.70
CA GLY A 25 17.36 -3.23 10.52
C GLY A 25 16.00 -3.27 11.20
N LEU A 26 15.88 -2.68 12.40
CA LEU A 26 14.59 -2.58 13.09
C LEU A 26 13.58 -1.73 12.32
N LEU A 27 14.01 -0.59 11.77
CA LEU A 27 13.11 0.27 10.99
C LEU A 27 12.64 -0.45 9.73
N LEU A 28 13.54 -1.13 9.03
CA LEU A 28 13.18 -1.86 7.82
C LEU A 28 12.25 -3.05 8.14
N LEU A 29 12.48 -3.76 9.24
CA LEU A 29 11.61 -4.83 9.72
C LEU A 29 10.21 -4.30 10.10
N ASP A 30 10.15 -3.15 10.78
CA ASP A 30 8.89 -2.47 11.12
C ASP A 30 8.12 -2.03 9.87
N LEU A 31 8.80 -1.49 8.85
CA LEU A 31 8.18 -1.18 7.56
C LEU A 31 7.54 -2.41 6.92
N VAL A 32 8.29 -3.52 6.84
CA VAL A 32 7.79 -4.79 6.27
C VAL A 32 6.61 -5.32 7.09
N GLY A 33 6.71 -5.31 8.42
CA GLY A 33 5.63 -5.73 9.31
C GLY A 33 4.35 -4.91 9.12
N ARG A 34 4.48 -3.57 9.08
CA ARG A 34 3.36 -2.67 8.81
C ARG A 34 2.73 -2.94 7.45
N GLY A 35 3.53 -3.17 6.42
CA GLY A 35 3.03 -3.51 5.08
C GLY A 35 2.14 -4.75 5.09
N HIS A 36 2.55 -5.82 5.78
CA HIS A 36 1.73 -7.03 5.92
C HIS A 36 0.44 -6.78 6.70
N CYS A 37 0.50 -6.02 7.79
CA CYS A 37 -0.71 -5.64 8.54
C CYS A 37 -1.71 -4.88 7.65
N ILE A 38 -1.21 -3.95 6.83
CA ILE A 38 -2.05 -3.18 5.90
C ILE A 38 -2.71 -4.11 4.86
N ILE A 39 -1.99 -5.10 4.32
CA ILE A 39 -2.58 -6.08 3.38
C ILE A 39 -3.74 -6.83 4.04
N ALA A 40 -3.57 -7.27 5.29
CA ALA A 40 -4.61 -7.98 6.02
C ALA A 40 -5.87 -7.10 6.19
N PHE A 41 -5.69 -5.85 6.64
CA PHE A 41 -6.79 -4.90 6.78
C PHE A 41 -7.47 -4.57 5.44
N LEU A 42 -6.69 -4.35 4.39
CA LEU A 42 -7.23 -4.03 3.06
C LEU A 42 -8.04 -5.20 2.49
N THR A 43 -7.59 -6.43 2.73
CA THR A 43 -8.31 -7.65 2.34
C THR A 43 -9.62 -7.77 3.11
N GLU A 44 -9.60 -7.56 4.43
CA GLU A 44 -10.81 -7.56 5.25
C GLU A 44 -11.80 -6.47 4.82
N LEU A 45 -11.33 -5.25 4.57
CA LEU A 45 -12.18 -4.16 4.11
C LEU A 45 -12.78 -4.43 2.73
N SER A 46 -12.05 -5.10 1.84
CA SER A 46 -12.56 -5.42 0.50
C SER A 46 -13.78 -6.35 0.52
N THR A 47 -13.98 -7.14 1.57
CA THR A 47 -15.16 -8.01 1.72
C THR A 47 -16.33 -7.33 2.43
N GLN A 48 -16.09 -6.17 3.06
CA GLN A 48 -17.07 -5.44 3.86
C GLN A 48 -17.70 -4.24 3.11
N ILE A 49 -17.34 -3.99 1.85
CA ILE A 49 -17.84 -2.84 1.10
C ILE A 49 -19.35 -2.98 0.87
N PRO A 50 -20.17 -2.02 1.35
CA PRO A 50 -21.60 -2.06 1.12
C PRO A 50 -21.94 -1.87 -0.37
N PRO A 51 -22.92 -2.63 -0.92
CA PRO A 51 -23.33 -2.52 -2.32
C PRO A 51 -23.76 -1.11 -2.76
N ILE A 52 -24.22 -0.30 -1.80
CA ILE A 52 -24.61 1.10 -2.04
C ILE A 52 -23.45 1.99 -2.53
N PHE A 53 -22.18 1.62 -2.32
CA PHE A 53 -21.04 2.36 -2.84
C PHE A 53 -20.60 1.87 -4.22
N LEU A 54 -20.95 0.62 -4.57
CA LEU A 54 -20.63 -0.01 -5.85
C LEU A 54 -21.52 0.56 -6.98
N PHE A 55 -22.79 0.88 -6.67
CA PHE A 55 -23.83 1.26 -7.64
C PHE A 55 -24.08 0.15 -8.67
N ASP A 56 -24.19 -1.10 -8.21
CA ASP A 56 -24.40 -2.25 -9.10
C ASP A 56 -25.80 -2.27 -9.76
N THR A 57 -26.79 -1.57 -9.19
CA THR A 57 -28.16 -1.50 -9.73
C THR A 57 -28.61 -0.08 -10.02
N GLU A 58 -29.42 0.09 -11.07
CA GLU A 58 -29.98 1.38 -11.48
C GLU A 58 -30.81 2.04 -10.36
N GLU A 59 -31.54 1.24 -9.57
CA GLU A 59 -32.31 1.73 -8.43
C GLU A 59 -31.44 2.39 -7.35
N ILE A 60 -30.31 1.76 -7.01
CA ILE A 60 -29.34 2.30 -6.06
C ILE A 60 -28.74 3.59 -6.62
N GLN A 61 -28.38 3.58 -7.91
CA GLN A 61 -27.81 4.75 -8.55
C GLN A 61 -28.80 5.93 -8.52
N LEU A 62 -30.06 5.74 -8.91
CA LEU A 62 -31.07 6.80 -8.90
C LEU A 62 -31.30 7.38 -7.50
N LYS A 63 -31.28 6.52 -6.47
CA LYS A 63 -31.53 6.92 -5.09
C LYS A 63 -30.34 7.62 -4.42
N TYR A 64 -29.12 7.15 -4.65
CA TYR A 64 -27.94 7.59 -3.89
C TYR A 64 -26.97 8.49 -4.66
N ASN A 65 -27.08 8.62 -5.99
CA ASN A 65 -26.14 9.39 -6.82
C ASN A 65 -26.08 10.89 -6.48
N GLN A 66 -27.13 11.44 -5.85
CA GLN A 66 -27.14 12.84 -5.41
C GLN A 66 -26.44 13.06 -4.06
N VAL A 67 -26.21 12.00 -3.28
CA VAL A 67 -25.62 12.08 -1.93
C VAL A 67 -24.20 11.47 -1.90
N ILE A 68 -24.00 10.34 -2.58
CA ILE A 68 -22.71 9.68 -2.72
C ILE A 68 -22.07 10.15 -4.01
N ILE A 69 -21.17 11.12 -3.89
CA ILE A 69 -20.52 11.80 -5.00
C ILE A 69 -19.04 11.38 -5.05
N ASN A 70 -18.47 11.32 -6.26
CA ASN A 70 -17.03 11.11 -6.47
C ASN A 70 -16.24 12.41 -6.23
N PHE A 71 -14.98 12.47 -6.67
CA PHE A 71 -14.13 13.66 -6.51
C PHE A 71 -14.64 14.92 -7.23
N ASP A 72 -15.70 14.86 -8.04
CA ASP A 72 -16.35 16.06 -8.55
C ASP A 72 -16.99 16.91 -7.45
N TYR A 73 -17.23 16.33 -6.26
CA TYR A 73 -17.64 17.06 -5.06
C TYR A 73 -16.69 18.23 -4.75
N PHE A 74 -15.38 17.96 -4.68
CA PHE A 74 -14.35 18.96 -4.34
C PHE A 74 -14.23 20.12 -5.33
N LYS A 75 -14.85 20.00 -6.52
CA LYS A 75 -14.89 21.10 -7.49
C LYS A 75 -16.00 22.10 -7.18
N ASN A 76 -17.11 21.64 -6.59
CA ASN A 76 -18.35 22.41 -6.40
C ASN A 76 -19.01 22.08 -5.05
N GLU A 77 -18.25 22.13 -3.95
CA GLU A 77 -18.70 21.69 -2.62
C GLU A 77 -19.99 22.39 -2.17
N SER A 78 -20.02 23.73 -2.29
CA SER A 78 -21.17 24.55 -1.89
C SER A 78 -22.46 24.15 -2.61
N HIS A 79 -22.40 23.89 -3.91
CA HIS A 79 -23.56 23.48 -4.68
C HIS A 79 -24.14 22.15 -4.18
N TYR A 80 -23.28 21.17 -3.89
CA TYR A 80 -23.76 19.86 -3.41
C TYR A 80 -24.30 19.93 -1.99
N ASP A 81 -23.64 20.69 -1.11
CA ASP A 81 -24.11 20.85 0.27
C ASP A 81 -25.42 21.64 0.35
N ASP A 82 -25.58 22.68 -0.48
CA ASP A 82 -26.84 23.43 -0.59
C ASP A 82 -27.97 22.55 -1.14
N LEU A 83 -27.70 21.72 -2.16
CA LEU A 83 -28.69 20.79 -2.70
C LEU A 83 -29.19 19.79 -1.67
N ILE A 84 -28.27 19.24 -0.86
CA ILE A 84 -28.60 18.24 0.16
C ILE A 84 -29.31 18.89 1.34
N THR A 85 -28.91 20.09 1.74
CA THR A 85 -29.52 20.82 2.86
C THR A 85 -30.93 21.31 2.53
N ASN A 86 -31.16 21.75 1.28
CA ASN A 86 -32.46 22.24 0.83
C ASN A 86 -33.48 21.14 0.56
N ASN A 87 -33.07 19.87 0.47
CA ASN A 87 -33.94 18.74 0.22
C ASN A 87 -34.00 17.79 1.43
N GLN A 88 -35.15 17.76 2.11
CA GLN A 88 -35.35 16.94 3.30
C GLN A 88 -35.11 15.44 3.06
N GLU A 89 -35.46 14.92 1.88
CA GLU A 89 -35.26 13.49 1.56
C GLU A 89 -33.77 13.15 1.43
N LEU A 90 -32.99 14.02 0.77
CA LEU A 90 -31.55 13.83 0.62
C LEU A 90 -30.81 13.99 1.95
N SER A 91 -31.24 14.95 2.77
CA SER A 91 -30.70 15.16 4.12
C SER A 91 -30.92 13.93 5.01
N ASN A 92 -32.14 13.36 5.01
CA ASN A 92 -32.45 12.14 5.75
C ASN A 92 -31.57 10.95 5.29
N ILE A 93 -31.40 10.79 3.97
CA ILE A 93 -30.52 9.74 3.42
C ILE A 93 -29.07 9.94 3.87
N ALA A 94 -28.57 11.18 3.85
CA ALA A 94 -27.21 11.50 4.26
C ALA A 94 -26.98 11.16 5.75
N GLU A 95 -27.93 11.51 6.62
CA GLU A 95 -27.87 11.15 8.04
C GLU A 95 -27.87 9.63 8.27
N ASP A 96 -28.71 8.89 7.55
CA ASP A 96 -28.78 7.43 7.66
C ASP A 96 -27.47 6.77 7.21
N LEU A 97 -26.86 7.29 6.14
CA LEU A 97 -25.56 6.83 5.64
C LEU A 97 -24.45 7.12 6.65
N GLN A 98 -24.42 8.33 7.22
CA GLN A 98 -23.46 8.71 8.24
C GLN A 98 -23.57 7.77 9.44
N LYS A 99 -24.77 7.58 10.00
CA LYS A 99 -24.99 6.71 11.18
C LYS A 99 -24.58 5.26 10.90
N SER A 100 -24.88 4.75 9.70
CA SER A 100 -24.66 3.34 9.36
C SER A 100 -23.20 3.02 9.01
N TYR A 101 -22.51 3.93 8.32
CA TYR A 101 -21.22 3.61 7.68
C TYR A 101 -20.01 4.38 8.20
N SER A 102 -20.17 5.31 9.16
CA SER A 102 -19.06 6.13 9.67
C SER A 102 -17.86 5.29 10.12
N SER A 103 -18.09 4.22 10.88
CA SER A 103 -16.99 3.35 11.37
C SER A 103 -16.20 2.71 10.22
N MET A 104 -16.90 2.23 9.19
CA MET A 104 -16.27 1.62 8.02
C MET A 104 -15.49 2.67 7.21
N LEU A 105 -16.07 3.86 7.00
CA LEU A 105 -15.42 4.96 6.28
C LEU A 105 -14.12 5.42 6.97
N VAL A 106 -14.15 5.55 8.30
CA VAL A 106 -12.96 5.89 9.10
C VAL A 106 -11.88 4.80 8.98
N ARG A 107 -12.24 3.53 9.09
CA ARG A 107 -11.29 2.40 8.90
C ARG A 107 -10.70 2.38 7.49
N PHE A 108 -11.53 2.63 6.48
CA PHE A 108 -11.10 2.70 5.09
C PHE A 108 -10.08 3.83 4.89
N TYR A 109 -10.41 5.06 5.31
CA TYR A 109 -9.51 6.20 5.21
C TYR A 109 -8.17 5.96 5.91
N HIS A 110 -8.18 5.49 7.16
CA HIS A 110 -6.93 5.23 7.90
C HIS A 110 -6.08 4.13 7.26
N THR A 111 -6.68 3.16 6.56
CA THR A 111 -5.94 2.16 5.79
C THR A 111 -5.21 2.81 4.62
N LEU A 112 -5.88 3.71 3.88
CA LEU A 112 -5.27 4.47 2.78
C LEU A 112 -4.14 5.38 3.26
N GLU A 113 -4.41 6.10 4.34
CA GLU A 113 -3.42 6.93 5.01
C GLU A 113 -2.21 6.11 5.44
N SER A 114 -2.42 4.90 5.98
CA SER A 114 -1.34 4.00 6.39
C SER A 114 -0.50 3.52 5.21
N ILE A 115 -1.11 3.25 4.04
CA ILE A 115 -0.38 2.93 2.80
C ILE A 115 0.51 4.11 2.40
N LEU A 116 -0.04 5.32 2.36
CA LEU A 116 0.73 6.51 2.00
C LEU A 116 1.89 6.75 2.99
N ARG A 117 1.63 6.63 4.29
CA ARG A 117 2.66 6.74 5.33
C ARG A 117 3.75 5.69 5.18
N LEU A 118 3.40 4.44 4.84
CA LEU A 118 4.39 3.38 4.58
C LEU A 118 5.32 3.75 3.42
N ILE A 119 4.75 4.21 2.31
CA ILE A 119 5.51 4.62 1.12
C ILE A 119 6.43 5.80 1.44
N LEU A 120 5.91 6.83 2.11
CA LEU A 120 6.69 8.00 2.50
C LEU A 120 7.81 7.63 3.47
N ALA A 121 7.54 6.76 4.45
CA ALA A 121 8.55 6.28 5.38
C ALA A 121 9.63 5.44 4.69
N PHE A 122 9.27 4.64 3.67
CA PHE A 122 10.26 3.90 2.89
C PHE A 122 11.13 4.82 2.01
N LYS A 123 10.55 5.90 1.45
CA LYS A 123 11.33 6.94 0.77
C LYS A 123 12.29 7.66 1.73
N GLU A 124 11.81 8.01 2.91
CA GLU A 124 12.61 8.66 3.95
C GLU A 124 13.74 7.75 4.42
N PHE A 125 13.50 6.44 4.53
CA PHE A 125 14.53 5.46 4.83
C PHE A 125 15.68 5.49 3.83
N PHE A 126 15.39 5.51 2.52
CA PHE A 126 16.44 5.65 1.51
C PHE A 126 17.24 6.93 1.72
N LYS A 127 16.56 8.06 1.91
CA LYS A 127 17.22 9.34 2.17
C LYS A 127 18.16 9.25 3.39
N ASN A 128 17.67 8.71 4.50
CA ASN A 128 18.45 8.56 5.73
C ASN A 128 19.68 7.63 5.56
N ILE A 129 19.58 6.58 4.74
CA ILE A 129 20.75 5.75 4.39
C ILE A 129 21.78 6.56 3.61
N TYR A 130 21.37 7.31 2.58
CA TYR A 130 22.28 8.10 1.76
C TYR A 130 22.90 9.27 2.53
N ASP A 131 22.14 9.87 3.46
CA ASP A 131 22.61 10.93 4.36
C ASP A 131 23.52 10.39 5.48
N GLY A 132 23.70 9.07 5.57
CA GLY A 132 24.62 8.43 6.53
C GLY A 132 24.09 8.35 7.97
N VAL A 133 22.78 8.50 8.18
CA VAL A 133 22.12 8.47 9.50
C VAL A 133 22.38 7.15 10.23
N TYR A 134 22.51 6.05 9.49
CA TYR A 134 22.69 4.70 10.03
C TYR A 134 24.15 4.21 10.04
N SER A 135 25.13 5.12 9.94
CA SER A 135 26.56 4.77 9.96
C SER A 135 26.89 3.82 11.14
N PRO A 136 27.59 2.68 10.90
CA PRO A 136 28.38 2.35 9.70
C PRO A 136 27.62 1.71 8.53
N ILE A 137 26.30 1.48 8.65
CA ILE A 137 25.50 0.84 7.61
C ILE A 137 25.22 1.83 6.49
N ASN A 138 25.69 1.51 5.29
CA ASN A 138 25.35 2.19 4.04
C ASN A 138 24.58 1.24 3.10
N PHE A 139 24.03 1.77 2.02
CA PHE A 139 23.23 1.00 1.07
C PHE A 139 23.97 -0.24 0.53
N ASN A 140 25.26 -0.12 0.18
CA ASN A 140 26.07 -1.23 -0.32
C ASN A 140 26.25 -2.33 0.74
N SER A 141 26.46 -1.96 2.00
CA SER A 141 26.54 -2.93 3.10
C SER A 141 25.20 -3.61 3.38
N LEU A 142 24.09 -2.89 3.22
CA LEU A 142 22.74 -3.40 3.40
C LEU A 142 22.40 -4.49 2.38
N ILE A 143 22.70 -4.25 1.10
CA ILE A 143 22.44 -5.22 0.02
C ILE A 143 23.36 -6.44 0.05
N CYS A 144 24.54 -6.31 0.66
CA CYS A 144 25.45 -7.44 0.91
C CYS A 144 24.99 -8.31 2.09
N ASN A 145 24.17 -7.77 3.00
CA ASN A 145 23.60 -8.52 4.11
C ASN A 145 22.39 -9.36 3.65
N LYS A 146 22.32 -10.63 4.06
CA LYS A 146 21.25 -11.55 3.65
C LYS A 146 19.85 -11.09 4.11
N GLU A 147 19.73 -10.66 5.36
CA GLU A 147 18.46 -10.17 5.92
C GLU A 147 18.14 -8.78 5.36
N GLY A 148 19.15 -7.91 5.25
CA GLY A 148 19.01 -6.56 4.69
C GLY A 148 18.47 -6.57 3.26
N LYS A 149 19.07 -7.37 2.37
CA LYS A 149 18.62 -7.50 0.97
C LYS A 149 17.23 -8.13 0.85
N GLN A 150 16.87 -9.06 1.74
CA GLN A 150 15.54 -9.65 1.75
C GLN A 150 14.51 -8.60 2.16
N LEU A 151 14.71 -7.95 3.31
CA LEU A 151 13.76 -6.99 3.86
C LEU A 151 13.58 -5.77 2.94
N ILE A 152 14.65 -5.28 2.29
CA ILE A 152 14.52 -4.13 1.38
C ILE A 152 13.78 -4.48 0.10
N SER A 153 14.00 -5.69 -0.42
CA SER A 153 13.28 -6.20 -1.59
C SER A 153 11.80 -6.41 -1.25
N GLU A 154 11.52 -6.93 -0.06
CA GLU A 154 10.17 -7.15 0.44
C GLU A 154 9.44 -5.84 0.71
N ALA A 155 10.08 -4.84 1.32
CA ALA A 155 9.52 -3.51 1.50
C ALA A 155 9.15 -2.85 0.16
N LEU A 156 10.01 -2.96 -0.85
CA LEU A 156 9.74 -2.47 -2.20
C LEU A 156 8.55 -3.21 -2.85
N PHE A 157 8.54 -4.54 -2.74
CA PHE A 157 7.43 -5.37 -3.21
C PHE A 157 6.11 -4.95 -2.56
N LEU A 158 6.07 -4.78 -1.23
CA LEU A 158 4.89 -4.38 -0.49
C LEU A 158 4.37 -3.01 -0.94
N CYS A 159 5.25 -2.04 -1.18
CA CYS A 159 4.85 -0.73 -1.70
C CYS A 159 4.16 -0.84 -3.06
N GLY A 160 4.75 -1.58 -4.01
CA GLY A 160 4.17 -1.78 -5.34
C GLY A 160 2.89 -2.61 -5.30
N PHE A 161 2.89 -3.69 -4.53
CA PHE A 161 1.75 -4.58 -4.35
C PHE A 161 0.55 -3.85 -3.76
N LEU A 162 0.71 -3.09 -2.68
CA LEU A 162 -0.39 -2.37 -2.04
C LEU A 162 -1.08 -1.39 -3.00
N LEU A 163 -0.31 -0.71 -3.86
CA LEU A 163 -0.86 0.19 -4.88
C LEU A 163 -1.67 -0.56 -5.94
N ILE A 164 -1.14 -1.65 -6.49
CA ILE A 164 -1.91 -2.43 -7.47
C ILE A 164 -3.14 -3.05 -6.80
N TYR A 165 -2.96 -3.61 -5.61
CA TYR A 165 -3.99 -4.34 -4.88
C TYR A 165 -5.17 -3.44 -4.52
N ILE A 166 -4.94 -2.18 -4.18
CA ILE A 166 -6.05 -1.25 -3.96
C ILE A 166 -6.80 -0.90 -5.25
N ASP A 167 -6.11 -0.64 -6.35
CA ASP A 167 -6.75 -0.39 -7.66
C ASP A 167 -7.59 -1.59 -8.12
N MET A 168 -7.12 -2.79 -7.80
CA MET A 168 -7.75 -4.06 -8.12
C MET A 168 -8.98 -4.35 -7.26
N LYS A 169 -8.93 -4.06 -5.96
CA LYS A 169 -10.03 -4.33 -5.02
C LYS A 169 -11.06 -3.21 -4.95
N PHE A 170 -10.63 -1.97 -5.16
CA PHE A 170 -11.44 -0.77 -5.07
C PHE A 170 -11.30 0.01 -6.37
N THR A 171 -12.27 -0.18 -7.27
CA THR A 171 -12.30 0.56 -8.53
C THR A 171 -12.26 2.06 -8.27
N GLY A 172 -11.65 2.81 -9.19
CA GLY A 172 -11.37 4.24 -8.98
C GLY A 172 -12.59 5.05 -8.54
N ASN A 173 -13.76 4.82 -9.16
CA ASN A 173 -15.00 5.52 -8.80
C ASN A 173 -15.48 5.16 -7.38
N VAL A 174 -15.43 3.87 -7.01
CA VAL A 174 -15.84 3.42 -5.66
C VAL A 174 -14.92 4.03 -4.60
N ARG A 175 -13.61 4.01 -4.85
CA ARG A 175 -12.61 4.59 -3.95
C ARG A 175 -12.82 6.10 -3.76
N GLU A 176 -13.05 6.83 -4.85
CA GLU A 176 -13.33 8.27 -4.78
C GLU A 176 -14.61 8.57 -3.99
N ARG A 177 -15.69 7.81 -4.24
CA ARG A 177 -16.95 7.93 -3.47
C ARG A 177 -16.77 7.65 -1.99
N LEU A 178 -16.02 6.62 -1.62
CA LEU A 178 -15.73 6.28 -0.22
C LEU A 178 -14.92 7.40 0.46
N LEU A 179 -13.93 7.97 -0.23
CA LEU A 179 -13.12 9.07 0.28
C LEU A 179 -13.93 10.36 0.46
N VAL A 180 -14.83 10.68 -0.46
CA VAL A 180 -15.73 11.83 -0.34
C VAL A 180 -16.76 11.61 0.75
N ALA A 181 -17.33 10.41 0.86
CA ALA A 181 -18.23 10.08 1.96
C ALA A 181 -17.53 10.20 3.32
N TYR A 182 -16.28 9.76 3.44
CA TYR A 182 -15.46 10.01 4.63
C TYR A 182 -15.28 11.51 4.89
N HIS A 183 -14.93 12.29 3.87
CA HIS A 183 -14.75 13.74 4.00
C HIS A 183 -16.03 14.43 4.50
N ARG A 184 -17.19 14.08 3.96
CA ARG A 184 -18.46 14.72 4.31
C ARG A 184 -18.99 14.29 5.68
N PHE A 185 -18.86 13.01 6.02
CA PHE A 185 -19.55 12.44 7.18
C PHE A 185 -18.68 12.27 8.42
N CYS A 186 -17.37 12.11 8.24
CA CYS A 186 -16.46 11.66 9.30
C CYS A 186 -15.28 12.61 9.50
N PHE A 187 -15.03 13.55 8.59
CA PHE A 187 -13.90 14.46 8.70
C PHE A 187 -14.03 15.30 9.96
N SER A 188 -13.05 15.16 10.85
CA SER A 188 -12.90 15.97 12.04
C SER A 188 -11.72 16.92 11.84
N GLN A 189 -11.86 18.17 12.25
CA GLN A 189 -10.82 19.21 12.20
C GLN A 189 -9.51 18.84 12.94
N GLN A 190 -9.51 17.78 13.75
CA GLN A 190 -8.29 17.23 14.36
C GLN A 190 -7.40 16.49 13.35
N SER A 191 -7.94 16.13 12.19
CA SER A 191 -7.21 15.48 11.10
C SER A 191 -6.46 16.56 10.32
N SER A 192 -5.15 16.39 10.12
CA SER A 192 -4.35 17.32 9.30
C SER A 192 -4.94 17.40 7.88
N GLU A 193 -5.50 18.55 7.52
CA GLU A 193 -6.10 18.82 6.22
C GLU A 193 -5.11 18.56 5.08
N LEU A 194 -3.83 18.92 5.28
CA LEU A 194 -2.73 18.66 4.35
C LEU A 194 -2.52 17.17 4.11
N THR A 195 -2.64 16.34 5.15
CA THR A 195 -2.49 14.89 5.02
C THR A 195 -3.64 14.29 4.22
N SER A 196 -4.86 14.83 4.41
CA SER A 196 -6.07 14.36 3.74
C SER A 196 -6.04 14.71 2.25
N GLU A 197 -5.62 15.92 1.89
CA GLU A 197 -5.45 16.34 0.50
C GLU A 197 -4.42 15.45 -0.23
N LEU A 198 -3.31 15.12 0.43
CA LEU A 198 -2.31 14.20 -0.12
C LEU A 198 -2.89 12.80 -0.36
N VAL A 199 -3.66 12.26 0.59
CA VAL A 199 -4.35 10.97 0.42
C VAL A 199 -5.29 11.01 -0.78
N PHE A 200 -6.13 12.04 -0.90
CA PHE A 200 -7.08 12.16 -2.01
C PHE A 200 -6.36 12.27 -3.37
N LYS A 201 -5.35 13.13 -3.47
CA LYS A 201 -4.54 13.25 -4.70
C LYS A 201 -3.87 11.94 -5.07
N PHE A 202 -3.32 11.24 -4.09
CA PHE A 202 -2.56 10.02 -4.30
C PHE A 202 -3.45 8.85 -4.77
N PHE A 203 -4.65 8.71 -4.21
CA PHE A 203 -5.58 7.62 -4.53
C PHE A 203 -6.65 7.98 -5.57
N ARG A 204 -6.47 9.07 -6.33
CA ARG A 204 -7.34 9.40 -7.46
C ARG A 204 -7.45 8.23 -8.45
N SER A 205 -8.62 8.09 -9.09
CA SER A 205 -8.87 7.07 -10.10
C SER A 205 -7.75 7.03 -11.14
N THR A 206 -7.30 5.82 -11.47
CA THR A 206 -6.30 5.55 -12.52
C THR A 206 -6.97 5.31 -13.87
N GLY A 207 -8.27 5.02 -13.87
CA GLY A 207 -9.03 4.57 -15.05
C GLY A 207 -8.90 3.08 -15.35
N ALA A 208 -8.11 2.34 -14.56
CA ALA A 208 -7.97 0.89 -14.73
C ALA A 208 -9.25 0.18 -14.30
N ILE A 209 -9.70 -0.77 -15.13
CA ILE A 209 -10.87 -1.60 -14.87
C ILE A 209 -10.43 -3.06 -14.79
N PHE A 210 -10.84 -3.71 -13.70
CA PHE A 210 -10.56 -5.11 -13.41
C PHE A 210 -11.86 -5.92 -13.47
N ASP A 211 -11.78 -7.17 -13.92
CA ASP A 211 -12.89 -8.11 -13.84
C ASP A 211 -13.03 -8.70 -12.42
N THR A 212 -14.02 -9.58 -12.22
CA THR A 212 -14.25 -10.27 -10.96
C THR A 212 -13.13 -11.24 -10.56
N ASN A 213 -12.31 -11.68 -11.52
CA ASN A 213 -11.13 -12.51 -11.31
C ASN A 213 -9.84 -11.69 -11.18
N TYR A 214 -9.96 -10.36 -11.12
CA TYR A 214 -8.86 -9.41 -11.00
C TYR A 214 -7.93 -9.30 -12.22
N TYR A 215 -8.39 -9.68 -13.40
CA TYR A 215 -7.72 -9.39 -14.67
C TYR A 215 -8.07 -7.99 -15.16
N ILE A 216 -7.08 -7.28 -15.69
CA ILE A 216 -7.30 -5.95 -16.28
C ILE A 216 -8.08 -6.11 -17.58
N ILE A 217 -9.31 -5.58 -17.63
CA ILE A 217 -10.14 -5.53 -18.84
C ILE A 217 -9.79 -4.29 -19.66
N GLN A 218 -9.60 -3.16 -18.99
CA GLN A 218 -9.25 -1.89 -19.61
C GLN A 218 -8.02 -1.31 -18.94
N ARG A 219 -6.92 -1.27 -19.69
CA ARG A 219 -5.65 -0.70 -19.27
C ARG A 219 -5.54 0.73 -19.83
N PRO A 220 -5.50 1.76 -18.97
CA PRO A 220 -5.21 3.13 -19.38
C PRO A 220 -3.79 3.26 -19.91
N ASP A 221 -3.55 4.29 -20.71
CA ASP A 221 -2.22 4.59 -21.24
C ASP A 221 -1.21 4.79 -20.09
N ASN A 222 -0.05 4.14 -20.21
CA ASN A 222 1.04 4.17 -19.24
C ASN A 222 0.63 3.76 -17.81
N TYR A 223 -0.37 2.88 -17.68
CA TYR A 223 -0.63 2.17 -16.43
C TYR A 223 0.23 0.91 -16.34
N PRO A 224 0.87 0.55 -15.22
CA PRO A 224 0.84 1.20 -13.91
C PRO A 224 1.91 2.30 -13.73
N GLU A 225 2.71 2.61 -14.75
CA GLU A 225 3.87 3.49 -14.66
C GLU A 225 3.50 4.90 -14.16
N LYS A 226 2.42 5.49 -14.69
CA LYS A 226 1.87 6.78 -14.27
C LYS A 226 1.27 6.75 -12.87
N TYR A 227 0.82 5.58 -12.42
CA TYR A 227 0.32 5.45 -11.06
C TYR A 227 1.48 5.42 -10.07
N PHE A 228 2.50 4.61 -10.35
CA PHE A 228 3.72 4.54 -9.54
C PHE A 228 4.50 5.85 -9.55
N SER A 229 4.48 6.62 -10.64
CA SER A 229 5.13 7.93 -10.70
C SER A 229 4.58 8.94 -9.70
N ARG A 230 3.38 8.72 -9.11
CA ARG A 230 2.85 9.56 -8.02
C ARG A 230 3.70 9.49 -6.74
N THR A 231 4.53 8.46 -6.59
CA THR A 231 5.38 8.26 -5.41
C THR A 231 6.78 8.85 -5.55
N GLU A 232 7.32 9.02 -6.77
CA GLU A 232 8.68 9.52 -7.03
C GLU A 232 9.78 8.81 -6.21
N PHE A 233 9.97 7.50 -6.40
CA PHE A 233 11.10 6.78 -5.80
C PHE A 233 12.44 7.12 -6.49
N PRO A 234 13.56 7.18 -5.74
CA PRO A 234 14.89 7.35 -6.34
C PRO A 234 15.26 6.15 -7.21
N GLN A 235 15.68 6.37 -8.46
CA GLN A 235 15.93 5.28 -9.42
C GLN A 235 17.12 4.39 -9.03
N ASN A 236 18.26 4.98 -8.68
CA ASN A 236 19.50 4.24 -8.37
C ASN A 236 19.33 3.08 -7.36
N PRO A 237 18.70 3.26 -6.16
CA PRO A 237 18.48 2.14 -5.26
C PRO A 237 17.49 1.11 -5.79
N ILE A 238 16.48 1.55 -6.55
CA ILE A 238 15.47 0.65 -7.14
C ILE A 238 16.12 -0.27 -8.17
N ASP A 239 16.94 0.28 -9.07
CA ASP A 239 17.66 -0.51 -10.06
C ASP A 239 18.57 -1.55 -9.40
N SER A 240 19.28 -1.13 -8.34
CA SER A 240 20.12 -2.04 -7.55
C SER A 240 19.31 -3.18 -6.92
N ILE A 241 18.13 -2.91 -6.39
CA ILE A 241 17.23 -3.94 -5.81
C ILE A 241 16.69 -4.86 -6.90
N ILE A 242 16.33 -4.33 -8.07
CA ILE A 242 15.89 -5.11 -9.22
C ILE A 242 16.99 -6.05 -9.70
N ASP A 243 18.24 -5.60 -9.75
CA ASP A 243 19.37 -6.44 -10.14
C ASP A 243 19.62 -7.56 -9.12
N ILE A 244 19.46 -7.30 -7.82
CA ILE A 244 19.49 -8.34 -6.78
C ILE A 244 18.39 -9.37 -7.03
N LEU A 245 17.15 -8.93 -7.28
CA LEU A 245 16.01 -9.80 -7.55
C LEU A 245 16.21 -10.69 -8.79
N ARG A 246 16.97 -10.23 -9.78
CA ARG A 246 17.26 -10.98 -11.02
C ARG A 246 18.37 -12.01 -10.85
N ILE A 247 19.38 -11.70 -10.04
CA ILE A 247 20.62 -12.47 -9.99
C ILE A 247 20.66 -13.41 -8.78
N ASP A 248 20.03 -13.02 -7.68
CA ASP A 248 20.21 -13.67 -6.38
C ASP A 248 18.99 -14.54 -6.00
N ASP A 249 19.25 -15.70 -5.41
CA ASP A 249 18.20 -16.57 -4.85
C ASP A 249 17.86 -16.08 -3.44
N LEU A 250 17.18 -14.93 -3.38
CA LEU A 250 16.80 -14.23 -2.14
C LEU A 250 16.12 -15.14 -1.12
N TYR A 251 15.26 -16.05 -1.59
CA TYR A 251 14.49 -16.96 -0.75
C TYR A 251 15.09 -18.37 -0.67
N SER A 252 16.29 -18.57 -1.21
CA SER A 252 17.00 -19.87 -1.22
C SER A 252 16.17 -21.02 -1.82
N GLN A 253 15.27 -20.73 -2.76
CA GLN A 253 14.34 -21.71 -3.35
C GLN A 253 15.05 -22.79 -4.18
N VAL A 254 16.18 -22.45 -4.80
CA VAL A 254 16.99 -23.39 -5.59
C VAL A 254 17.74 -24.38 -4.67
N SER A 255 18.11 -23.93 -3.47
CA SER A 255 18.70 -24.80 -2.44
C SER A 255 17.66 -25.78 -1.89
N SER A 256 16.41 -25.34 -1.69
CA SER A 256 15.29 -26.17 -1.25
C SER A 256 14.93 -27.29 -2.24
N ARG A 257 15.06 -27.06 -3.55
CA ARG A 257 14.84 -28.11 -4.58
C ARG A 257 15.83 -29.27 -4.48
N LYS A 258 17.07 -29.03 -4.03
CA LYS A 258 18.07 -30.11 -3.84
C LYS A 258 17.69 -31.06 -2.69
N TYR A 259 16.94 -30.59 -1.70
CA TYR A 259 16.47 -31.44 -0.60
C TYR A 259 15.22 -32.25 -0.95
N ILE A 260 14.39 -31.77 -1.88
CA ILE A 260 13.19 -32.51 -2.33
C ILE A 260 13.58 -33.68 -3.27
N ILE A 261 14.63 -33.52 -4.07
CA ILE A 261 15.14 -34.58 -4.95
C ILE A 261 15.99 -35.62 -4.18
N GLY A 262 16.31 -35.34 -2.91
CA GLY A 262 17.04 -36.24 -2.01
C GLY A 262 16.18 -37.31 -1.31
N PHE A 263 14.87 -37.39 -1.59
CA PHE A 263 14.06 -38.54 -1.19
C PHE A 263 14.26 -39.66 -2.23
N ASN A 264 15.03 -40.67 -1.81
CA ASN A 264 15.37 -41.88 -2.55
C ASN A 264 14.19 -42.42 -3.39
N LEU A 265 14.34 -42.32 -4.72
CA LEU A 265 13.58 -43.09 -5.71
C LEU A 265 14.08 -44.54 -5.86
N SER A 266 14.86 -45.05 -4.89
CA SER A 266 15.35 -46.42 -4.86
C SER A 266 14.47 -47.38 -4.05
N LEU A 267 13.19 -47.04 -3.86
CA LEU A 267 12.20 -47.86 -3.12
C LEU A 267 10.89 -48.05 -3.89
N LEU A 268 10.96 -47.96 -5.23
CA LEU A 268 9.93 -48.44 -6.16
C LEU A 268 10.56 -49.40 -7.16
#